data_AF-A0A0N5CXN3-F1
#
_entry.id   AF-A0A0N5CXN3-F1
#
_cell.length_a   1.000
_cell.length_b   1.000
_cell.length_c   1.000
_cell.angle_alpha   90.00
_cell.angle_beta   90.00
_cell.angle_gamma   90.00
#
_symmetry.space_group_name_H-M   'P 1'
#
loop_
_entity.id
_entity.type
_entity.pdbx_description
1 polymer ?
#
loop_
_entity_poly.entity_id
_entity_poly.type
_entity_poly.pdbx_seq_one_letter_code
_entity_poly.pdbx_strand_id
1 'polypeptide(L)'
;MSSLYNIIVSRKNWDGQQLTQHLFAYKELLTISSKLDMNQINEIMDVISVHLKKESELPLLEMLQVSAGILCILEEKAGAALDGKKLMQRNWPVNFRIVIRRLLQTPAIVFVSLVCESNSSEKSLFGQYLPVLFELSDELISIIGSSWFESDPEFLLLLSSMSSIYLQDVFQMKTSVGQSFVHGRLNCQFLRFGEDTNILPDDKENSISRAVLLSKILRQSAIYACEFCQSCDESSDVSKKIIISIFQFLCMYIDFGGLIVLPPESIKNLGKALLYHSVDCSEISLVPLECFAKIICHLPNLPDITLDTIMRTLNRHYTRRNKEDVVHVSNFTMLFVL
;
A
#
# COMPACT_ATOMS: atom_id res chain seq x y z
N MET A 1 28.20 -13.31 2.92
CA MET A 1 26.97 -13.70 2.20
C MET A 1 27.04 -15.10 1.62
N SER A 2 28.08 -15.47 0.84
CA SER A 2 28.08 -16.75 0.09
C SER A 2 27.94 -18.02 0.95
N SER A 3 28.54 -18.08 2.15
CA SER A 3 28.43 -19.28 3.01
C SER A 3 27.02 -19.53 3.51
N LEU A 4 26.33 -18.50 4.03
CA LEU A 4 24.95 -18.64 4.52
C LEU A 4 23.96 -18.86 3.37
N TYR A 5 24.12 -18.14 2.26
CA TYR A 5 23.34 -18.37 1.05
C TYR A 5 23.44 -19.84 0.61
N ASN A 6 24.67 -20.37 0.48
CA ASN A 6 24.90 -21.76 0.06
C ASN A 6 24.24 -22.76 1.02
N ILE A 7 24.23 -22.50 2.33
CA ILE A 7 23.54 -23.35 3.32
C ILE A 7 22.03 -23.37 3.05
N ILE A 8 21.43 -22.20 2.80
CA ILE A 8 19.99 -22.07 2.57
C ILE A 8 19.56 -22.82 1.31
N VAL A 9 20.23 -22.58 0.18
CA VAL A 9 19.81 -23.11 -1.13
C VAL A 9 20.22 -24.56 -1.38
N SER A 10 21.29 -25.07 -0.75
CA SER A 10 21.74 -26.45 -0.96
C SER A 10 20.85 -27.49 -0.28
N ARG A 11 20.06 -27.09 0.72
CA ARG A 11 19.24 -27.99 1.51
C ARG A 11 17.85 -28.16 0.89
N LYS A 12 17.52 -29.39 0.49
CA LYS A 12 16.23 -29.73 -0.15
C LYS A 12 15.03 -29.70 0.80
N ASN A 13 15.24 -30.12 2.05
CA ASN A 13 14.18 -30.22 3.06
C ASN A 13 14.52 -29.35 4.26
N TRP A 14 13.67 -28.36 4.50
CA TRP A 14 13.75 -27.47 5.64
C TRP A 14 12.65 -27.79 6.65
N ASP A 15 13.06 -27.83 7.92
CA ASP A 15 12.18 -27.52 9.04
C ASP A 15 11.89 -26.01 9.04
N GLY A 16 10.63 -25.62 9.29
CA GLY A 16 10.19 -24.24 9.15
C GLY A 16 10.86 -23.28 10.13
N GLN A 17 11.08 -23.73 11.36
CA GLN A 17 11.73 -22.92 12.39
C GLN A 17 13.22 -22.75 12.09
N GLN A 18 13.90 -23.82 11.67
CA GLN A 18 15.30 -23.75 11.25
C GLN A 18 15.50 -22.81 10.05
N LEU A 19 14.66 -22.91 9.02
CA LEU A 19 14.77 -22.04 7.85
C LEU A 19 14.56 -20.57 8.23
N THR A 20 13.55 -20.29 9.05
CA THR A 20 13.25 -18.94 9.54
C THR A 20 14.45 -18.30 10.24
N GLN A 21 15.15 -19.04 11.11
CA GLN A 21 16.37 -18.56 11.77
C GLN A 21 17.48 -18.19 10.77
N HIS A 22 17.70 -19.02 9.74
CA HIS A 22 18.71 -18.74 8.72
C HIS A 22 18.33 -17.55 7.85
N LEU A 23 17.04 -17.38 7.56
CA LEU A 23 16.52 -16.24 6.80
C LEU A 23 16.68 -14.93 7.58
N PHE A 24 16.50 -14.94 8.91
CA PHE A 24 16.78 -13.76 9.73
C PHE A 24 18.23 -13.35 9.64
N ALA A 25 19.15 -14.31 9.81
CA ALA A 25 20.58 -14.04 9.64
C ALA A 25 20.91 -13.55 8.22
N TYR A 26 20.25 -14.09 7.19
CA TYR A 26 20.43 -13.65 5.81
C TYR A 26 19.93 -12.22 5.58
N LYS A 27 18.75 -11.88 6.11
CA LYS A 27 18.19 -10.52 6.08
C LYS A 27 19.17 -9.51 6.68
N GLU A 28 19.74 -9.79 7.85
CA GLU A 28 20.72 -8.89 8.48
C GLU A 28 21.99 -8.72 7.62
N LEU A 29 22.45 -9.79 6.97
CA LEU A 29 23.57 -9.68 6.02
C LEU A 29 23.22 -8.84 4.79
N LEU A 30 21.99 -8.95 4.28
CA LEU A 30 21.51 -8.10 3.19
C LEU A 30 21.50 -6.63 3.61
N THR A 31 21.04 -6.31 4.83
CA THR A 31 21.01 -4.94 5.37
C THR A 31 22.40 -4.29 5.36
N ILE A 32 23.45 -5.05 5.70
CA ILE A 32 24.82 -4.52 5.78
C ILE A 32 25.51 -4.52 4.40
N SER A 33 25.06 -5.35 3.45
CA SER A 33 25.69 -5.44 2.13
C SER A 33 25.53 -4.16 1.30
N SER A 34 26.61 -3.72 0.64
CA SER A 34 26.59 -2.59 -0.29
C SER A 34 26.09 -2.96 -1.69
N LYS A 35 26.06 -4.24 -2.05
CA LYS A 35 25.58 -4.74 -3.35
C LYS A 35 24.67 -5.95 -3.16
N LEU A 36 23.64 -6.01 -3.99
CA LEU A 36 22.71 -7.12 -4.05
C LEU A 36 23.08 -8.05 -5.20
N ASP A 37 23.18 -9.35 -4.93
CA ASP A 37 23.28 -10.38 -5.95
C ASP A 37 21.87 -10.91 -6.24
N MET A 38 21.29 -10.43 -7.35
CA MET A 38 19.91 -10.76 -7.70
C MET A 38 19.69 -12.24 -8.01
N ASN A 39 20.72 -12.99 -8.41
CA ASN A 39 20.56 -14.43 -8.61
C ASN A 39 20.41 -15.13 -7.25
N GLN A 40 21.25 -14.78 -6.27
CA GLN A 40 21.16 -15.33 -4.92
C GLN A 40 19.81 -14.99 -4.26
N ILE A 41 19.37 -13.75 -4.42
CA ILE A 41 18.07 -13.29 -3.89
C ILE A 41 16.94 -14.11 -4.50
N ASN A 42 16.90 -14.25 -5.83
CA ASN A 42 15.84 -15.00 -6.50
C ASN A 42 15.77 -16.45 -6.02
N GLU A 43 16.92 -17.12 -5.88
CA GLU A 43 16.95 -18.51 -5.39
C GLU A 43 16.49 -18.61 -3.94
N ILE A 44 16.83 -17.65 -3.08
CA ILE A 44 16.33 -17.61 -1.70
C ILE A 44 14.82 -17.38 -1.68
N MET A 45 14.28 -16.45 -2.49
CA MET A 45 12.85 -16.23 -2.60
C MET A 45 12.11 -17.48 -3.11
N ASP A 46 12.71 -18.22 -4.04
CA ASP A 46 12.17 -19.50 -4.50
C ASP A 46 12.09 -20.52 -3.34
N VAL A 47 13.15 -20.68 -2.53
CA VAL A 47 13.15 -21.54 -1.33
C VAL A 47 12.08 -21.13 -0.33
N ILE A 48 11.97 -19.83 -0.03
CA ILE A 48 10.96 -19.28 0.88
C ILE A 48 9.56 -19.63 0.38
N SER A 49 9.28 -19.31 -0.89
CA SER A 49 7.94 -19.46 -1.47
C SER A 49 7.47 -20.91 -1.51
N VAL A 50 8.36 -21.85 -1.81
CA VAL A 50 8.07 -23.29 -1.81
C VAL A 50 7.73 -23.76 -0.41
N HIS A 51 8.45 -23.28 0.60
CA HIS A 51 8.20 -23.66 1.97
C HIS A 51 6.86 -23.08 2.49
N LEU A 52 6.56 -21.82 2.20
CA LEU A 52 5.29 -21.17 2.58
C LEU A 52 4.07 -21.80 1.90
N LYS A 53 4.25 -22.32 0.68
CA LYS A 53 3.16 -22.91 -0.11
C LYS A 53 2.63 -24.23 0.45
N LYS A 54 3.38 -24.93 1.32
CA LYS A 54 2.94 -26.19 1.92
C LYS A 54 1.50 -26.04 2.45
N GLU A 55 0.59 -26.90 1.97
CA GLU A 55 -0.85 -26.72 2.15
C GLU A 55 -1.40 -27.33 3.44
N SER A 56 -0.64 -28.24 4.05
CA SER A 56 -1.08 -28.99 5.23
C SER A 56 -1.16 -28.16 6.51
N GLU A 57 -0.49 -27.01 6.57
CA GLU A 57 -0.33 -26.21 7.80
C GLU A 57 -0.33 -24.70 7.50
N LEU A 58 -0.70 -23.90 8.49
CA LEU A 58 -0.54 -22.44 8.41
C LEU A 58 0.97 -22.09 8.43
N PRO A 59 1.44 -21.20 7.55
CA PRO A 59 2.83 -20.77 7.58
C PRO A 59 3.16 -20.07 8.89
N LEU A 60 4.38 -20.26 9.40
CA LEU A 60 4.85 -19.54 10.58
C LEU A 60 4.82 -18.02 10.34
N LEU A 61 4.25 -17.27 11.28
CA LEU A 61 4.18 -15.81 11.21
C LEU A 61 5.57 -15.17 11.04
N GLU A 62 6.55 -15.64 11.80
CA GLU A 62 7.96 -15.20 11.72
C GLU A 62 8.54 -15.38 10.31
N MET A 63 8.10 -16.42 9.59
CA MET A 63 8.53 -16.66 8.23
C MET A 63 7.93 -15.64 7.25
N LEU A 64 6.67 -15.25 7.45
CA LEU A 64 6.05 -14.17 6.67
C LEU A 64 6.73 -12.83 6.96
N GLN A 65 7.02 -12.54 8.23
CA GLN A 65 7.71 -11.31 8.66
C GLN A 65 9.11 -11.20 8.07
N VAL A 66 9.92 -12.26 8.13
CA VAL A 66 11.26 -12.22 7.53
C VAL A 66 11.20 -12.12 6.00
N SER A 67 10.17 -12.69 5.37
CA SER A 67 9.94 -12.55 3.92
C SER A 67 9.63 -11.10 3.55
N ALA A 68 8.71 -10.45 4.28
CA ALA A 68 8.40 -9.04 4.09
C ALA A 68 9.64 -8.16 4.32
N GLY A 69 10.41 -8.42 5.38
CA GLY A 69 11.65 -7.70 5.67
C GLY A 69 12.73 -7.86 4.59
N ILE A 70 12.85 -9.04 3.97
CA ILE A 70 13.75 -9.24 2.84
C ILE A 70 13.28 -8.42 1.64
N LEU A 71 11.98 -8.47 1.29
CA LEU A 71 11.43 -7.70 0.18
C LEU A 71 11.61 -6.19 0.38
N CYS A 72 11.34 -5.68 1.59
CA CYS A 72 11.56 -4.27 1.93
C CYS A 72 13.01 -3.84 1.66
N ILE A 73 14.01 -4.65 2.04
CA ILE A 73 15.43 -4.35 1.73
C ILE A 73 15.68 -4.35 0.21
N LEU A 74 15.00 -5.21 -0.55
CA LEU A 74 15.12 -5.21 -2.01
C LEU A 74 14.53 -3.94 -2.61
N GLU A 75 13.37 -3.51 -2.14
CA GLU A 75 12.74 -2.25 -2.55
C GLU A 75 13.68 -1.07 -2.28
N GLU A 76 14.21 -0.95 -1.06
CA GLU A 76 15.07 0.16 -0.66
C GLU A 76 16.39 0.21 -1.44
N LYS A 77 17.02 -0.95 -1.69
CA LYS A 77 18.38 -1.03 -2.26
C LYS A 77 18.43 -1.22 -3.75
N ALA A 78 17.43 -1.90 -4.31
CA ALA A 78 17.38 -2.16 -5.74
C ALA A 78 16.39 -1.22 -6.46
N GLY A 79 15.45 -0.60 -5.74
CA GLY A 79 14.50 0.39 -6.26
C GLY A 79 13.78 -0.04 -7.53
N ALA A 80 13.24 0.96 -8.24
CA ALA A 80 12.66 0.80 -9.58
C ALA A 80 13.67 0.35 -10.67
N ALA A 81 14.95 0.10 -10.32
CA ALA A 81 15.94 -0.46 -11.23
C ALA A 81 15.79 -1.98 -11.43
N LEU A 82 14.97 -2.63 -10.62
CA LEU A 82 14.50 -3.99 -10.89
C LEU A 82 13.57 -3.96 -12.10
N ASP A 83 13.99 -4.63 -13.18
CA ASP A 83 13.19 -4.89 -14.38
C ASP A 83 12.04 -5.85 -14.01
N GLY A 84 10.98 -5.32 -13.36
CA GLY A 84 9.90 -6.08 -12.70
C GLY A 84 9.27 -7.17 -13.57
N LYS A 85 9.31 -7.02 -14.90
CA LYS A 85 8.92 -8.06 -15.87
C LYS A 85 9.70 -9.37 -15.69
N LYS A 86 10.99 -9.32 -15.38
CA LYS A 86 11.82 -10.52 -15.14
C LYS A 86 11.46 -11.22 -13.84
N LEU A 87 11.08 -10.46 -12.81
CA LEU A 87 10.67 -11.02 -11.53
C LEU A 87 9.32 -11.72 -11.65
N MET A 88 8.38 -11.16 -12.42
CA MET A 88 7.09 -11.77 -12.73
C MET A 88 7.18 -13.14 -13.42
N GLN A 89 8.26 -13.39 -14.18
CA GLN A 89 8.49 -14.68 -14.84
C GLN A 89 8.96 -15.78 -13.87
N ARG A 90 9.28 -15.43 -12.60
CA ARG A 90 9.66 -16.39 -11.57
C ARG A 90 8.43 -17.01 -10.90
N ASN A 91 8.63 -18.13 -10.22
CA ASN A 91 7.55 -18.85 -9.55
C ASN A 91 7.22 -18.24 -8.18
N TRP A 92 8.21 -17.67 -7.48
CA TRP A 92 8.01 -17.15 -6.13
C TRP A 92 6.89 -16.10 -6.03
N PRO A 93 6.72 -15.10 -6.93
CA PRO A 93 5.65 -14.12 -6.80
C PRO A 93 4.26 -14.75 -6.90
N VAL A 94 4.09 -15.75 -7.78
CA VAL A 94 2.83 -16.49 -7.92
C VAL A 94 2.55 -17.32 -6.67
N ASN A 95 3.57 -17.97 -6.11
CA ASN A 95 3.44 -18.74 -4.87
C ASN A 95 3.07 -17.85 -3.69
N PHE A 96 3.68 -16.66 -3.55
CA PHE A 96 3.28 -15.69 -2.53
C PHE A 96 1.82 -15.26 -2.70
N ARG A 97 1.38 -14.99 -3.94
CA ARG A 97 -0.03 -14.64 -4.20
C ARG A 97 -0.98 -15.71 -3.69
N ILE A 98 -0.69 -16.97 -4.01
CA ILE A 98 -1.49 -18.13 -3.56
C ILE A 98 -1.52 -18.21 -2.04
N VAL A 99 -0.36 -18.06 -1.38
CA VAL A 99 -0.25 -18.11 0.08
C VAL A 99 -1.03 -16.98 0.73
N ILE A 100 -0.84 -15.74 0.30
CA ILE A 100 -1.53 -14.56 0.84
C ILE A 100 -3.04 -14.71 0.66
N ARG A 101 -3.49 -15.05 -0.55
CA ARG A 101 -4.91 -15.29 -0.83
C ARG A 101 -5.50 -16.34 0.11
N ARG A 102 -4.87 -17.50 0.22
CA ARG A 102 -5.31 -18.59 1.09
C ARG A 102 -5.45 -18.13 2.54
N LEU A 103 -4.47 -17.36 3.03
CA LEU A 103 -4.48 -16.86 4.40
C LEU A 103 -5.55 -15.79 4.63
N LEU A 104 -5.76 -14.87 3.69
CA LEU A 104 -6.85 -13.89 3.72
C LEU A 104 -8.24 -14.56 3.71
N GLN A 105 -8.37 -15.73 3.08
CA GLN A 105 -9.62 -16.50 3.05
C GLN A 105 -9.80 -17.44 4.25
N THR A 106 -8.78 -17.59 5.10
CA THR A 106 -8.83 -18.52 6.24
C THR A 106 -9.74 -17.96 7.33
N PRO A 107 -10.87 -18.62 7.66
CA PRO A 107 -11.84 -18.08 8.62
C PRO A 107 -11.24 -17.82 10.01
N ALA A 108 -10.26 -18.61 10.46
CA ALA A 108 -9.58 -18.39 11.73
C ALA A 108 -8.81 -17.06 11.79
N ILE A 109 -8.26 -16.61 10.65
CA ILE A 109 -7.58 -15.32 10.54
C ILE A 109 -8.60 -14.18 10.43
N VAL A 110 -9.65 -14.38 9.63
CA VAL A 110 -10.69 -13.36 9.37
C VAL A 110 -11.61 -13.12 10.57
N PHE A 111 -12.07 -14.19 11.23
CA PHE A 111 -13.08 -14.11 12.30
C PHE A 111 -12.50 -13.62 13.64
N VAL A 112 -11.25 -14.01 13.95
CA VAL A 112 -10.56 -13.56 15.17
C VAL A 112 -10.27 -12.06 15.13
N SER A 113 -10.03 -11.48 13.94
CA SER A 113 -9.84 -10.03 13.84
C SER A 113 -11.15 -9.23 13.86
N LEU A 114 -12.26 -9.79 13.36
CA LEU A 114 -13.54 -9.05 13.23
C LEU A 114 -14.43 -9.09 14.49
N VAL A 115 -14.30 -10.11 15.34
CA VAL A 115 -15.27 -10.36 16.44
C VAL A 115 -14.69 -10.09 17.84
N CYS A 116 -13.37 -10.01 17.99
CA CYS A 116 -12.76 -10.01 19.32
C CYS A 116 -12.54 -8.60 19.89
N GLU A 117 -13.61 -7.95 20.36
CA GLU A 117 -13.52 -6.86 21.36
C GLU A 117 -13.36 -7.39 22.80
N SER A 118 -13.55 -8.69 23.07
CA SER A 118 -13.49 -9.27 24.43
C SER A 118 -12.57 -10.51 24.53
N ASN A 119 -11.73 -10.55 25.58
CA ASN A 119 -10.82 -11.62 26.06
C ASN A 119 -9.36 -11.65 25.51
N SER A 120 -8.39 -11.74 26.43
CA SER A 120 -7.06 -11.14 26.32
C SER A 120 -5.87 -12.11 26.29
N SER A 121 -5.96 -13.28 25.65
CA SER A 121 -4.78 -14.14 25.45
C SER A 121 -4.69 -14.75 24.05
N GLU A 122 -5.77 -15.31 23.52
CA GLU A 122 -5.81 -15.89 22.16
C GLU A 122 -6.03 -14.87 21.04
N LYS A 123 -6.45 -13.63 21.39
CA LYS A 123 -6.50 -12.46 20.48
C LYS A 123 -5.17 -12.16 19.77
N SER A 124 -4.05 -12.64 20.30
CA SER A 124 -2.73 -12.14 19.91
C SER A 124 -2.16 -12.81 18.65
N LEU A 125 -2.28 -14.12 18.47
CA LEU A 125 -1.51 -14.82 17.43
C LEU A 125 -2.08 -14.66 16.02
N PHE A 126 -3.40 -14.74 15.84
CA PHE A 126 -4.03 -14.70 14.51
C PHE A 126 -4.24 -13.28 13.98
N GLY A 127 -4.55 -12.32 14.85
CA GLY A 127 -4.65 -10.90 14.48
C GLY A 127 -3.32 -10.29 13.99
N GLN A 128 -2.19 -10.94 14.27
CA GLN A 128 -0.87 -10.51 13.80
C GLN A 128 -0.58 -10.87 12.34
N TYR A 129 -1.33 -11.80 11.72
CA TYR A 129 -1.10 -12.18 10.32
C TYR A 129 -1.50 -11.07 9.36
N LEU A 130 -2.66 -10.45 9.57
CA LEU A 130 -3.25 -9.52 8.60
C LEU A 130 -2.34 -8.32 8.31
N PRO A 131 -1.78 -7.62 9.32
CA PRO A 131 -0.79 -6.57 9.10
C PRO A 131 0.40 -7.02 8.23
N VAL A 132 0.94 -8.21 8.52
CA VAL A 132 2.08 -8.77 7.78
C VAL A 132 1.70 -9.15 6.35
N LEU A 133 0.48 -9.64 6.12
CA LEU A 133 -0.01 -9.97 4.78
C LEU A 133 -0.19 -8.72 3.92
N PHE A 134 -0.65 -7.61 4.50
CA PHE A 134 -0.75 -6.33 3.79
C PHE A 134 0.62 -5.75 3.48
N GLU A 135 1.55 -5.75 4.46
CA GLU A 135 2.94 -5.34 4.23
C GLU A 135 3.57 -6.17 3.12
N LEU A 136 3.45 -7.49 3.19
CA LEU A 136 3.99 -8.40 2.18
C LEU A 136 3.38 -8.14 0.79
N SER A 137 2.07 -7.86 0.73
CA SER A 137 1.40 -7.53 -0.53
C SER A 137 1.90 -6.22 -1.13
N ASP A 138 2.04 -5.19 -0.31
CA ASP A 138 2.51 -3.87 -0.71
C ASP A 138 3.97 -3.92 -1.21
N GLU A 139 4.85 -4.59 -0.47
CA GLU A 139 6.25 -4.79 -0.86
C GLU A 139 6.36 -5.59 -2.17
N LEU A 140 5.56 -6.64 -2.33
CA LEU A 140 5.50 -7.40 -3.57
C LEU A 140 5.11 -6.49 -4.73
N ILE A 141 3.99 -5.76 -4.62
CA ILE A 141 3.50 -4.86 -5.68
C ILE A 141 4.52 -3.77 -6.02
N SER A 142 5.24 -3.24 -5.03
CA SER A 142 6.32 -2.26 -5.27
C SER A 142 7.43 -2.84 -6.15
N ILE A 143 7.80 -4.10 -5.92
CA ILE A 143 8.91 -4.77 -6.61
C ILE A 143 8.51 -5.31 -7.99
N ILE A 144 7.33 -5.92 -8.10
CA ILE A 144 6.91 -6.63 -9.32
C ILE A 144 5.95 -5.81 -10.19
N GLY A 145 5.30 -4.80 -9.61
CA GLY A 145 4.30 -3.95 -10.27
C GLY A 145 2.86 -4.44 -10.11
N SER A 146 1.91 -3.54 -10.44
CA SER A 146 0.46 -3.79 -10.35
C SER A 146 -0.05 -4.81 -11.37
N SER A 147 0.71 -5.12 -12.42
CA SER A 147 0.38 -6.19 -13.38
C SER A 147 0.36 -7.59 -12.74
N TRP A 148 0.66 -7.69 -11.45
CA TRP A 148 0.46 -8.91 -10.67
C TRP A 148 -1.01 -9.36 -10.63
N PHE A 149 -1.93 -8.40 -10.71
CA PHE A 149 -3.36 -8.64 -10.58
C PHE A 149 -3.99 -9.14 -11.88
N GLU A 150 -3.36 -8.97 -13.05
CA GLU A 150 -3.95 -9.36 -14.34
C GLU A 150 -4.29 -10.85 -14.40
N SER A 151 -3.44 -11.68 -13.80
CA SER A 151 -3.62 -13.13 -13.78
C SER A 151 -4.47 -13.65 -12.61
N ASP A 152 -4.90 -12.77 -11.70
CA ASP A 152 -5.85 -13.12 -10.64
C ASP A 152 -6.67 -11.90 -10.16
N PRO A 153 -7.66 -11.45 -10.94
CA PRO A 153 -8.52 -10.31 -10.57
C PRO A 153 -9.32 -10.52 -9.28
N GLU A 154 -9.67 -11.78 -8.95
CA GLU A 154 -10.39 -12.09 -7.72
C GLU A 154 -9.52 -11.84 -6.48
N PHE A 155 -8.20 -12.04 -6.59
CA PHE A 155 -7.28 -11.71 -5.50
C PHE A 155 -7.19 -10.20 -5.27
N LEU A 156 -7.17 -9.41 -6.34
CA LEU A 156 -7.26 -7.94 -6.25
C LEU A 156 -8.53 -7.52 -5.50
N LEU A 157 -9.69 -8.07 -5.87
CA LEU A 157 -10.97 -7.73 -5.24
C LEU A 157 -11.00 -8.12 -3.76
N LEU A 158 -10.46 -9.30 -3.42
CA LEU A 158 -10.32 -9.73 -2.03
C LEU A 158 -9.40 -8.80 -1.24
N LEU A 159 -8.20 -8.54 -1.76
CA LEU A 159 -7.19 -7.72 -1.08
C LEU A 159 -7.66 -6.27 -0.91
N SER A 160 -8.29 -5.69 -1.92
CA SER A 160 -8.87 -4.34 -1.86
C SER A 160 -10.03 -4.26 -0.88
N SER A 161 -10.94 -5.24 -0.88
CA SER A 161 -12.04 -5.29 0.10
C SER A 161 -11.52 -5.33 1.52
N MET A 162 -10.56 -6.24 1.80
CA MET A 162 -9.96 -6.38 3.12
C MET A 162 -9.20 -5.11 3.51
N SER A 163 -8.40 -4.54 2.61
CA SER A 163 -7.68 -3.28 2.84
C SER A 163 -8.63 -2.12 3.15
N SER A 164 -9.77 -2.02 2.45
CA SER A 164 -10.78 -0.99 2.71
C SER A 164 -11.42 -1.12 4.09
N ILE A 165 -11.66 -2.34 4.57
CA ILE A 165 -12.19 -2.59 5.91
C ILE A 165 -11.15 -2.19 6.98
N TYR A 166 -9.90 -2.62 6.80
CA TYR A 166 -8.81 -2.29 7.73
C TYR A 166 -8.47 -0.80 7.79
N LEU A 167 -8.66 -0.09 6.67
CA LEU A 167 -8.49 1.36 6.65
C LEU A 167 -9.45 2.07 7.62
N GLN A 168 -10.64 1.53 7.86
CA GLN A 168 -11.55 2.05 8.89
C GLN A 168 -10.95 1.92 10.30
N ASP A 169 -10.29 0.81 10.61
CA ASP A 169 -9.62 0.60 11.89
C ASP A 169 -8.41 1.54 12.07
N VAL A 170 -7.68 1.82 10.98
CA VAL A 170 -6.61 2.83 10.95
C VAL A 170 -7.15 4.20 11.34
N PHE A 171 -8.27 4.62 10.74
CA PHE A 171 -8.88 5.93 11.03
C PHE A 171 -9.51 6.00 12.43
N GLN A 172 -9.92 4.87 12.99
CA GLN A 172 -10.34 4.77 14.39
C GLN A 172 -9.16 4.67 15.37
N MET A 173 -7.92 4.79 14.88
CA MET A 173 -6.68 4.68 15.67
C MET A 173 -6.56 3.35 16.44
N LYS A 174 -7.16 2.28 15.90
CA LYS A 174 -7.10 0.93 16.48
C LYS A 174 -5.83 0.16 16.05
N THR A 175 -5.08 0.69 15.09
CA THR A 175 -3.88 0.07 14.52
C THR A 175 -2.66 1.00 14.60
N SER A 176 -1.48 0.50 14.20
CA SER A 176 -0.27 1.32 14.13
C SER A 176 -0.31 2.30 12.95
N VAL A 177 0.40 3.42 13.07
CA VAL A 177 0.59 4.40 11.99
C VAL A 177 1.28 3.77 10.78
N GLY A 178 2.20 2.81 10.96
CA GLY A 178 2.87 2.14 9.85
C GLY A 178 1.87 1.46 8.89
N GLN A 179 0.80 0.88 9.43
CA GLN A 179 -0.25 0.24 8.62
C GLN A 179 -1.04 1.24 7.77
N SER A 180 -1.15 2.51 8.18
CA SER A 180 -1.78 3.56 7.37
C SER A 180 -1.04 3.78 6.04
N PHE A 181 0.30 3.74 6.06
CA PHE A 181 1.13 3.86 4.86
C PHE A 181 0.95 2.68 3.91
N VAL A 182 0.91 1.46 4.45
CA VAL A 182 0.66 0.25 3.67
C VAL A 182 -0.68 0.34 2.96
N HIS A 183 -1.76 0.65 3.69
CA HIS A 183 -3.10 0.73 3.10
C HIS A 183 -3.27 1.92 2.16
N GLY A 184 -2.64 3.06 2.44
CA GLY A 184 -2.61 4.21 1.55
C GLY A 184 -1.96 3.90 0.20
N ARG A 185 -0.80 3.23 0.22
CA ARG A 185 -0.10 2.78 -1.00
C ARG A 185 -0.90 1.73 -1.75
N LEU A 186 -1.40 0.70 -1.07
CA LEU A 186 -2.24 -0.34 -1.68
C LEU A 186 -3.45 0.25 -2.40
N ASN A 187 -4.17 1.19 -1.77
CA ASN A 187 -5.30 1.86 -2.41
C ASN A 187 -4.89 2.67 -3.65
N CYS A 188 -3.72 3.32 -3.65
CA CYS A 188 -3.18 3.95 -4.87
C CYS A 188 -2.94 2.92 -5.98
N GLN A 189 -2.41 1.74 -5.66
CA GLN A 189 -2.13 0.68 -6.63
C GLN A 189 -3.43 0.07 -7.20
N PHE A 190 -4.43 -0.17 -6.36
CA PHE A 190 -5.74 -0.65 -6.78
C PHE A 190 -6.43 0.34 -7.72
N LEU A 191 -6.32 1.63 -7.41
CA LEU A 191 -6.89 2.69 -8.24
C LEU A 191 -6.23 2.77 -9.62
N ARG A 192 -4.89 2.75 -9.68
CA ARG A 192 -4.14 2.72 -10.95
C ARG A 192 -4.51 1.50 -11.80
N PHE A 193 -4.57 0.33 -11.17
CA PHE A 193 -4.95 -0.88 -11.89
C PHE A 193 -6.39 -0.84 -12.41
N GLY A 194 -7.31 -0.22 -11.66
CA GLY A 194 -8.69 -0.03 -12.09
C GLY A 194 -8.87 0.93 -13.27
N GLU A 195 -7.95 1.87 -13.46
CA GLU A 195 -7.94 2.80 -14.61
C GLU A 195 -7.58 2.07 -15.92
N ASP A 196 -6.73 1.05 -15.85
CA ASP A 196 -6.36 0.20 -17.00
C ASP A 196 -7.54 -0.75 -17.37
N THR A 197 -8.60 -0.15 -17.91
CA THR A 197 -9.94 -0.72 -18.20
C THR A 197 -9.97 -2.02 -19.01
N ASN A 198 -8.87 -2.42 -19.64
CA ASN A 198 -8.80 -3.66 -20.42
C ASN A 198 -8.58 -4.93 -19.57
N ILE A 199 -8.32 -4.79 -18.26
CA ILE A 199 -7.77 -5.90 -17.46
C ILE A 199 -8.78 -6.53 -16.47
N LEU A 200 -9.95 -5.91 -16.27
CA LEU A 200 -11.04 -6.48 -15.48
C LEU A 200 -12.17 -6.94 -16.39
N PRO A 201 -11.99 -8.04 -17.17
CA PRO A 201 -13.04 -8.50 -18.06
C PRO A 201 -14.27 -8.91 -17.25
N ASP A 202 -15.42 -8.43 -17.72
CA ASP A 202 -16.72 -8.82 -17.19
C ASP A 202 -16.96 -10.30 -17.50
N ASP A 203 -17.29 -11.08 -16.46
CA ASP A 203 -17.92 -12.37 -16.69
C ASP A 203 -19.32 -12.11 -17.25
N LYS A 204 -19.55 -12.59 -18.49
CA LYS A 204 -20.76 -12.32 -19.29
C LYS A 204 -22.05 -12.88 -18.69
N GLU A 205 -21.98 -13.65 -17.60
CA GLU A 205 -23.13 -14.27 -16.96
C GLU A 205 -23.33 -13.73 -15.53
N ASN A 206 -24.27 -12.79 -15.39
CA ASN A 206 -24.96 -12.42 -14.13
C ASN A 206 -24.12 -11.98 -12.91
N SER A 207 -22.84 -11.64 -13.09
CA SER A 207 -21.98 -11.11 -12.04
C SER A 207 -21.93 -9.59 -12.09
N ILE A 208 -21.88 -8.91 -10.93
CA ILE A 208 -21.51 -7.49 -10.87
C ILE A 208 -20.13 -7.38 -11.53
N SER A 209 -20.01 -6.53 -12.56
CA SER A 209 -18.73 -6.25 -13.22
C SER A 209 -17.62 -6.08 -12.18
N ARG A 210 -16.48 -6.77 -12.37
CA ARG A 210 -15.34 -6.69 -11.45
C ARG A 210 -14.88 -5.24 -11.28
N ALA A 211 -14.92 -4.45 -12.35
CA ALA A 211 -14.64 -3.02 -12.33
C ALA A 211 -15.64 -2.25 -11.45
N VAL A 212 -16.94 -2.58 -11.53
CA VAL A 212 -17.97 -1.99 -10.66
C VAL A 212 -17.73 -2.36 -9.19
N LEU A 213 -17.33 -3.60 -8.90
CA LEU A 213 -17.04 -4.01 -7.53
C LEU A 213 -15.82 -3.28 -6.97
N LEU A 214 -14.72 -3.21 -7.73
CA LEU A 214 -13.53 -2.46 -7.35
C LEU A 214 -13.85 -0.97 -7.14
N SER A 215 -14.62 -0.37 -8.05
CA SER A 215 -15.07 1.02 -7.93
C SER A 215 -15.85 1.27 -6.64
N LYS A 216 -16.76 0.35 -6.26
CA LYS A 216 -17.51 0.44 -4.99
C LYS A 216 -16.58 0.38 -3.77
N ILE A 217 -15.59 -0.51 -3.79
CA ILE A 217 -14.60 -0.65 -2.72
C ILE A 217 -13.77 0.63 -2.56
N LEU A 218 -13.24 1.16 -3.66
CA LEU A 218 -12.42 2.38 -3.66
C LEU A 218 -13.24 3.61 -3.26
N ARG A 219 -14.50 3.70 -3.70
CA ARG A 219 -15.44 4.73 -3.24
C ARG A 219 -15.61 4.68 -1.73
N GLN A 220 -15.75 3.49 -1.15
CA GLN A 220 -15.90 3.34 0.31
C GLN A 220 -14.63 3.79 1.05
N SER A 221 -13.45 3.39 0.56
CA SER A 221 -12.17 3.87 1.11
C SER A 221 -12.03 5.39 1.03
N ALA A 222 -12.46 6.00 -0.07
CA ALA A 222 -12.44 7.45 -0.24
C ALA A 222 -13.40 8.17 0.71
N ILE A 223 -14.59 7.61 0.97
CA ILE A 223 -15.52 8.14 1.98
C ILE A 223 -14.86 8.18 3.35
N TYR A 224 -14.29 7.05 3.80
CA TYR A 224 -13.62 6.99 5.09
C TYR A 224 -12.46 7.98 5.21
N ALA A 225 -11.65 8.09 4.15
CA ALA A 225 -10.53 9.01 4.10
C ALA A 225 -10.99 10.49 4.15
N CYS A 226 -12.08 10.83 3.44
CA CYS A 226 -12.69 12.16 3.48
C CYS A 226 -13.23 12.50 4.88
N GLU A 227 -13.95 11.56 5.51
CA GLU A 227 -14.47 11.71 6.87
C GLU A 227 -13.34 11.90 7.88
N PHE A 228 -12.25 11.14 7.77
CA PHE A 228 -11.08 11.29 8.64
C PHE A 228 -10.40 12.65 8.46
N CYS A 229 -10.13 13.07 7.22
CA CYS A 229 -9.50 14.37 6.93
C CYS A 229 -10.30 15.57 7.45
N GLN A 230 -11.62 15.43 7.60
CA GLN A 230 -12.50 16.50 8.09
C GLN A 230 -12.73 16.47 9.60
N SER A 231 -12.59 15.31 10.24
CA SER A 231 -12.93 15.11 11.66
C SER A 231 -11.72 14.99 12.59
N CYS A 232 -10.51 14.76 12.04
CA CYS A 232 -9.32 14.56 12.85
C CYS A 232 -8.96 15.81 13.66
N ASP A 233 -8.58 15.62 14.93
CA ASP A 233 -7.96 16.66 15.73
C ASP A 233 -6.56 16.96 15.18
N GLU A 234 -6.45 18.14 14.55
CA GLU A 234 -5.31 18.64 13.79
C GLU A 234 -4.05 18.84 14.65
N SER A 235 -4.17 18.78 15.98
CA SER A 235 -3.06 18.96 16.91
C SER A 235 -2.20 17.71 17.13
N SER A 236 -2.67 16.52 16.72
CA SER A 236 -1.98 15.25 16.97
C SER A 236 -1.02 14.86 15.83
N ASP A 237 0.25 14.57 16.17
CA ASP A 237 1.26 14.04 15.24
C ASP A 237 0.82 12.72 14.58
N VAL A 238 0.07 11.88 15.30
CA VAL A 238 -0.48 10.61 14.78
C VAL A 238 -1.47 10.87 13.65
N SER A 239 -2.39 11.82 13.84
CA SER A 239 -3.38 12.20 12.83
C SER A 239 -2.70 12.70 11.56
N LYS A 240 -1.66 13.54 11.70
CA LYS A 240 -0.88 14.06 10.57
C LYS A 240 -0.24 12.95 9.75
N LYS A 241 0.39 11.98 10.41
CA LYS A 241 1.01 10.83 9.71
C LYS A 241 -0.01 9.98 8.96
N ILE A 242 -1.19 9.76 9.56
CA ILE A 242 -2.28 9.06 8.87
C ILE A 242 -2.74 9.87 7.66
N ILE A 243 -2.94 11.19 7.79
CA ILE A 243 -3.29 12.07 6.64
C ILE A 243 -2.24 11.95 5.53
N ILE A 244 -0.95 12.06 5.85
CA ILE A 244 0.15 11.93 4.89
C ILE A 244 0.04 10.60 4.11
N SER A 245 -0.27 9.51 4.81
CA SER A 245 -0.36 8.18 4.21
C SER A 245 -1.47 8.02 3.17
N ILE A 246 -2.60 8.70 3.35
CA ILE A 246 -3.79 8.57 2.48
C ILE A 246 -3.96 9.73 1.50
N PHE A 247 -3.17 10.80 1.65
CA PHE A 247 -3.31 12.03 0.88
C PHE A 247 -3.20 11.78 -0.63
N GLN A 248 -2.21 10.99 -1.05
CA GLN A 248 -2.02 10.64 -2.45
C GLN A 248 -3.20 9.87 -3.03
N PHE A 249 -3.73 8.90 -2.28
CA PHE A 249 -4.89 8.11 -2.70
C PHE A 249 -6.10 9.01 -2.94
N LEU A 250 -6.43 9.89 -2.00
CA LEU A 250 -7.53 10.84 -2.16
C LEU A 250 -7.33 11.73 -3.39
N CYS A 251 -6.12 12.26 -3.59
CA CYS A 251 -5.86 13.15 -4.73
C CYS A 251 -6.02 12.40 -6.05
N MET A 252 -5.47 11.20 -6.17
CA MET A 252 -5.62 10.37 -7.37
C MET A 252 -7.08 9.95 -7.63
N TYR A 253 -7.81 9.61 -6.57
CA TYR A 253 -9.22 9.22 -6.68
C TYR A 253 -10.07 10.35 -7.26
N ILE A 254 -9.79 11.59 -6.86
CA ILE A 254 -10.46 12.79 -7.37
C ILE A 254 -10.02 13.09 -8.82
N ASP A 255 -8.74 12.93 -9.14
CA ASP A 255 -8.18 13.14 -10.49
C ASP A 255 -8.87 12.24 -11.53
N PHE A 256 -9.20 11.00 -11.13
CA PHE A 256 -9.99 10.06 -11.95
C PHE A 256 -11.51 10.32 -11.94
N GLY A 257 -11.94 11.50 -11.48
CA GLY A 257 -13.36 11.90 -11.50
C GLY A 257 -14.20 11.36 -10.34
N GLY A 258 -13.58 10.73 -9.34
CA GLY A 258 -14.26 10.11 -8.21
C GLY A 258 -15.04 11.10 -7.33
N LEU A 259 -14.78 12.41 -7.44
CA LEU A 259 -15.47 13.45 -6.67
C LEU A 259 -16.99 13.44 -6.87
N ILE A 260 -17.45 13.16 -8.09
CA ILE A 260 -18.88 13.23 -8.46
C ILE A 260 -19.71 12.15 -7.76
N VAL A 261 -19.08 11.03 -7.40
CA VAL A 261 -19.77 9.88 -6.79
C VAL A 261 -19.67 9.85 -5.26
N LEU A 262 -18.96 10.81 -4.66
CA LEU A 262 -18.86 10.93 -3.21
C LEU A 262 -20.12 11.58 -2.62
N PRO A 263 -20.52 11.21 -1.38
CA PRO A 263 -21.63 11.88 -0.69
C PRO A 263 -21.36 13.38 -0.51
N PRO A 264 -22.36 14.26 -0.70
CA PRO A 264 -22.22 15.71 -0.51
C PRO A 264 -21.66 16.10 0.86
N GLU A 265 -22.04 15.37 1.90
CA GLU A 265 -21.59 15.56 3.28
C GLU A 265 -20.07 15.34 3.39
N SER A 266 -19.56 14.29 2.74
CA SER A 266 -18.14 13.92 2.73
C SER A 266 -17.28 14.89 1.92
N ILE A 267 -17.85 15.70 1.02
CA ILE A 267 -17.06 16.64 0.18
C ILE A 267 -17.21 18.11 0.59
N LYS A 268 -18.19 18.45 1.43
CA LYS A 268 -18.56 19.85 1.75
C LYS A 268 -17.37 20.75 2.12
N ASN A 269 -16.45 20.25 2.95
CA ASN A 269 -15.27 21.01 3.41
C ASN A 269 -13.95 20.41 2.93
N LEU A 270 -14.00 19.48 1.96
CA LEU A 270 -12.84 18.71 1.56
C LEU A 270 -11.74 19.58 0.94
N GLY A 271 -12.10 20.56 0.10
CA GLY A 271 -11.14 21.50 -0.50
C GLY A 271 -10.33 22.26 0.54
N LYS A 272 -11.01 22.82 1.54
CA LYS A 272 -10.38 23.51 2.68
C LYS A 272 -9.48 22.56 3.49
N ALA A 273 -9.97 21.36 3.80
CA ALA A 273 -9.22 20.37 4.59
C ALA A 273 -7.95 19.91 3.86
N LEU A 274 -8.04 19.51 2.59
CA LEU A 274 -6.88 19.08 1.81
C LEU A 274 -5.86 20.20 1.62
N LEU A 275 -6.32 21.43 1.36
CA LEU A 275 -5.45 22.59 1.27
C LEU A 275 -4.71 22.84 2.60
N TYR A 276 -5.42 22.82 3.72
CA TYR A 276 -4.82 22.96 5.04
C TYR A 276 -3.77 21.86 5.31
N HIS A 277 -4.12 20.60 5.08
CA HIS A 277 -3.23 19.47 5.29
C HIS A 277 -2.00 19.50 4.40
N SER A 278 -2.13 19.96 3.15
CA SER A 278 -0.99 20.17 2.25
C SER A 278 0.05 21.13 2.84
N VAL A 279 -0.39 22.13 3.61
CA VAL A 279 0.48 23.16 4.22
C VAL A 279 1.08 22.70 5.53
N ASP A 280 0.25 22.06 6.37
CA ASP A 280 0.60 21.72 7.76
C ASP A 280 1.37 20.40 7.88
N CYS A 281 1.27 19.52 6.88
CA CYS A 281 2.01 18.27 6.81
C CYS A 281 3.25 18.42 5.92
N SER A 282 4.32 19.00 6.46
CA SER A 282 5.59 19.22 5.73
C SER A 282 6.30 17.95 5.25
N GLU A 283 5.84 16.78 5.66
CA GLU A 283 6.37 15.47 5.24
C GLU A 283 5.66 14.91 4.00
N ILE A 284 4.58 15.57 3.52
CA ILE A 284 3.96 15.18 2.24
C ILE A 284 5.00 15.33 1.14
N SER A 285 5.25 14.23 0.42
CA SER A 285 6.20 14.21 -0.69
C SER A 285 5.64 14.92 -1.93
N LEU A 286 6.52 15.18 -2.89
CA LEU A 286 6.19 15.98 -4.07
C LEU A 286 5.12 15.35 -4.97
N VAL A 287 5.13 14.02 -5.12
CA VAL A 287 4.18 13.28 -5.96
C VAL A 287 2.72 13.48 -5.52
N PRO A 288 2.36 13.30 -4.22
CA PRO A 288 1.03 13.68 -3.74
C PRO A 288 0.67 15.15 -3.96
N LEU A 289 1.63 16.08 -3.82
CA LEU A 289 1.39 17.51 -4.05
C LEU A 289 1.13 17.84 -5.53
N GLU A 290 1.81 17.17 -6.46
CA GLU A 290 1.54 17.24 -7.90
C GLU A 290 0.12 16.76 -8.21
N CYS A 291 -0.30 15.65 -7.60
CA CYS A 291 -1.67 15.15 -7.74
C CYS A 291 -2.68 16.16 -7.20
N PHE A 292 -2.41 16.77 -6.04
CA PHE A 292 -3.27 17.80 -5.46
C PHE A 292 -3.42 19.02 -6.36
N ALA A 293 -2.32 19.50 -6.96
CA ALA A 293 -2.35 20.65 -7.85
C ALA A 293 -3.22 20.42 -9.10
N LYS A 294 -3.28 19.18 -9.61
CA LYS A 294 -4.17 18.82 -10.73
C LYS A 294 -5.64 18.96 -10.39
N ILE A 295 -6.01 18.62 -9.16
CA ILE A 295 -7.42 18.51 -8.76
C ILE A 295 -7.96 19.74 -8.06
N ILE A 296 -7.09 20.65 -7.61
CA ILE A 296 -7.49 21.67 -6.64
C ILE A 296 -8.66 22.52 -7.14
N CYS A 297 -8.66 22.89 -8.42
CA CYS A 297 -9.72 23.73 -9.01
C CYS A 297 -11.05 23.01 -9.19
N HIS A 298 -11.09 21.70 -8.99
CA HIS A 298 -12.31 20.91 -8.97
C HIS A 298 -12.89 20.77 -7.55
N LEU A 299 -12.15 21.17 -6.51
CA LEU A 299 -12.58 21.00 -5.14
C LEU A 299 -13.61 22.08 -4.74
N PRO A 300 -14.67 21.71 -4.01
CA PRO A 300 -15.67 22.67 -3.54
C PRO A 300 -15.12 23.52 -2.39
N ASN A 301 -15.64 24.75 -2.28
CA ASN A 301 -15.44 25.66 -1.15
C ASN A 301 -13.96 25.95 -0.82
N LEU A 302 -13.16 26.19 -1.87
CA LEU A 302 -11.79 26.68 -1.71
C LEU A 302 -11.78 28.05 -1.01
N PRO A 303 -10.89 28.29 -0.04
CA PRO A 303 -10.73 29.63 0.56
C PRO A 303 -10.25 30.69 -0.45
N ASP A 304 -10.60 31.96 -0.24
CA ASP A 304 -10.15 33.07 -1.12
C ASP A 304 -8.62 33.25 -1.14
N ILE A 305 -7.91 32.75 -0.12
CA ILE A 305 -6.44 32.85 0.07
C ILE A 305 -5.73 31.57 -0.43
N THR A 306 -6.36 30.82 -1.34
CA THR A 306 -5.87 29.50 -1.78
C THR A 306 -4.52 29.57 -2.49
N LEU A 307 -4.33 30.50 -3.42
CA LEU A 307 -3.09 30.63 -4.20
C LEU A 307 -1.87 30.93 -3.32
N ASP A 308 -1.98 31.93 -2.42
CA ASP A 308 -0.89 32.29 -1.50
C ASP A 308 -0.51 31.15 -0.56
N THR A 309 -1.50 30.34 -0.19
CA THR A 309 -1.32 29.22 0.71
C THR A 309 -0.59 28.07 0.02
N ILE A 310 -0.94 27.77 -1.23
CA ILE A 310 -0.21 26.77 -2.04
C ILE A 310 1.21 27.22 -2.34
N MET A 311 1.40 28.48 -2.74
CA MET A 311 2.73 29.03 -3.00
C MET A 311 3.61 29.00 -1.75
N ARG A 312 3.04 29.26 -0.56
CA ARG A 312 3.76 29.10 0.72
C ARG A 312 4.17 27.65 0.96
N THR A 313 3.31 26.68 0.70
CA THR A 313 3.62 25.25 0.83
C THR A 313 4.73 24.82 -0.13
N LEU A 314 4.57 25.12 -1.43
CA LEU A 314 5.55 24.77 -2.46
C LEU A 314 6.93 25.36 -2.17
N ASN A 315 6.98 26.61 -1.68
CA ASN A 315 8.22 27.25 -1.26
C ASN A 315 8.87 26.58 -0.04
N ARG A 316 8.11 25.95 0.87
CA ARG A 316 8.70 25.16 1.99
C ARG A 316 9.41 23.90 1.50
N HIS A 317 8.91 23.28 0.43
CA HIS A 317 9.51 22.10 -0.18
C HIS A 317 10.63 22.44 -1.17
N TYR A 318 10.87 23.72 -1.46
CA TYR A 318 11.90 24.14 -2.39
C TYR A 318 13.31 23.75 -1.91
N THR A 319 13.96 22.91 -2.70
CA THR A 319 15.39 22.60 -2.58
C THR A 319 16.05 22.75 -3.94
N ARG A 320 17.39 22.83 -3.98
CA ARG A 320 18.13 22.83 -5.26
C ARG A 320 17.85 21.59 -6.12
N ARG A 321 17.39 20.48 -5.54
CA ARG A 321 17.19 19.19 -6.23
C ARG A 321 15.81 19.03 -6.89
N ASN A 322 14.79 19.71 -6.39
CA ASN A 322 13.40 19.63 -6.88
C ASN A 322 12.88 20.98 -7.40
N LYS A 323 13.79 21.88 -7.77
CA LYS A 323 13.47 23.24 -8.23
C LYS A 323 12.53 23.23 -9.45
N GLU A 324 12.81 22.37 -10.42
CA GLU A 324 12.02 22.29 -11.66
C GLU A 324 10.62 21.76 -11.39
N ASP A 325 10.49 20.73 -10.55
CA ASP A 325 9.21 20.17 -10.14
C ASP A 325 8.37 21.19 -9.35
N VAL A 326 8.96 21.89 -8.39
CA VAL A 326 8.28 22.94 -7.61
C VAL A 326 7.79 24.06 -8.54
N VAL A 327 8.62 24.49 -9.49
CA VAL A 327 8.23 25.49 -10.50
C VAL A 327 7.11 24.96 -11.40
N HIS A 328 7.15 23.69 -11.80
CA HIS A 328 6.12 23.06 -12.60
C HIS A 328 4.78 23.03 -11.87
N VAL A 329 4.75 22.60 -10.60
CA VAL A 329 3.53 22.60 -9.78
C VAL A 329 3.01 24.01 -9.54
N SER A 330 3.89 24.98 -9.25
CA SER A 330 3.51 26.39 -9.09
C SER A 330 2.89 26.97 -10.36
N ASN A 331 3.50 26.73 -11.53
CA ASN A 331 3.00 27.20 -12.81
C ASN A 331 1.66 26.57 -13.16
N PHE A 332 1.51 25.26 -12.93
CA PHE A 332 0.24 24.56 -13.10
C PHE A 332 -0.84 25.18 -12.21
N THR A 333 -0.56 25.36 -10.93
CA THR A 333 -1.52 25.95 -9.97
C THR A 333 -1.92 27.38 -10.37
N MET A 334 -0.97 28.21 -10.81
CA MET A 334 -1.26 29.58 -11.26
C MET A 334 -2.14 29.64 -12.52
N LEU A 335 -2.07 28.63 -13.40
CA LEU A 335 -2.87 28.58 -14.63
C LEU A 335 -4.34 28.25 -14.38
N PHE A 336 -4.67 27.59 -13.27
CA PHE A 336 -6.04 27.13 -13.00
C PHE A 336 -6.76 27.91 -11.88
N VAL A 337 -6.03 28.70 -11.08
CA VAL A 337 -6.60 29.49 -9.97
C VAL A 337 -6.86 30.97 -10.36
N LEU A 338 -6.39 31.40 -11.54
CA LEU A 338 -6.75 32.67 -12.19
C LEU A 338 -7.89 32.46 -13.19
#